data_AF-A0A1B9AV58-F1
#
_entry.id   AF-A0A1B9AV58-F1
#
_cell.length_a   1.000
_cell.length_b   1.000
_cell.length_c   1.000
_cell.angle_alpha   90.00
_cell.angle_beta   90.00
_cell.angle_gamma   90.00
#
_symmetry.space_group_name_H-M   'P 1'
#
loop_
_entity.id
_entity.type
_entity.pdbx_description
1 polymer ?
#
loop_
_entity_poly.entity_id
_entity_poly.type
_entity_poly.pdbx_seq_one_letter_code
_entity_poly.pdbx_strand_id
1 'polypeptide(L)'
;MYCSNCGKFLSDHDRFCSSCGKAIVLDAENRELESVKPEELEAAFVVDRYHYFHKKWRTIEKKNTVFTVSFPALLVGPLWYGYRKMYVEVLIIVIFYFLFDLALYALGFLGSEGGLLRNPQGHTLFFIPFSILLSLVGNAAYLKHTKRTIQKVSLSPYPGVQQKIWLEQNGGTSWLGVVYAFALTFVYGVMSALFIPVHDEAIRLVKEGYFYEYPTQSIGEGFEAYFTVTNWEEFPGEGRNELVRFTGVAAEADPMGEVMIEFMIDRNVLDDHPILEIHSMMIEGEHVPKDTFDYILEEIFNSTETM
;
A
#
# COMPACT_ATOMS: atom_id res chain seq x y z
N MET A 1 11.64 15.79 40.40
CA MET A 1 10.73 14.59 40.42
C MET A 1 9.46 14.78 39.55
N TYR A 2 8.41 13.94 39.63
CA TYR A 2 7.14 14.07 38.86
C TYR A 2 5.89 13.90 39.75
N CYS A 3 4.78 14.58 39.41
CA CYS A 3 3.56 14.58 40.23
C CYS A 3 2.69 13.32 40.07
N SER A 4 2.42 12.63 41.18
CA SER A 4 1.54 11.45 41.34
C SER A 4 0.02 11.72 41.17
N ASN A 5 -0.35 12.65 40.27
CA ASN A 5 -1.73 13.05 40.01
C ASN A 5 -1.94 13.77 38.66
N CYS A 6 -0.91 14.40 38.11
CA CYS A 6 -1.01 15.10 36.82
C CYS A 6 0.22 14.95 35.91
N GLY A 7 1.25 14.20 36.32
CA GLY A 7 2.43 13.95 35.50
C GLY A 7 3.33 15.16 35.22
N LYS A 8 3.02 16.37 35.71
CA LYS A 8 3.91 17.54 35.57
C LYS A 8 5.23 17.31 36.32
N PHE A 9 6.33 17.76 35.71
CA PHE A 9 7.64 17.84 36.34
C PHE A 9 7.59 18.72 37.60
N LEU A 10 8.35 18.32 38.61
CA LEU A 10 8.46 18.97 39.92
C LEU A 10 9.92 19.25 40.22
N SER A 11 10.23 20.44 40.77
CA SER A 11 11.56 20.68 41.32
C SER A 11 11.78 19.81 42.56
N ASP A 12 13.04 19.56 42.92
CA ASP A 12 13.37 18.75 44.10
C ASP A 12 13.22 19.55 45.42
N HIS A 13 12.58 20.72 45.36
CA HIS A 13 12.15 21.54 46.50
C HIS A 13 10.63 21.81 46.51
N ASP A 14 9.88 21.30 45.51
CA ASP A 14 8.42 21.47 45.45
C ASP A 14 7.75 20.69 46.59
N ARG A 15 6.99 21.38 47.45
CA ARG A 15 6.11 20.75 48.47
C ARG A 15 4.71 20.46 47.96
N PHE A 16 4.29 21.13 46.88
CA PHE A 16 3.00 20.95 46.22
C PHE A 16 3.19 21.07 44.70
N CYS A 17 2.40 20.32 43.92
CA CYS A 17 2.51 20.37 42.47
C CYS A 17 1.98 21.68 41.88
N SER A 18 2.84 22.40 41.15
CA SER A 18 2.55 23.63 40.42
C SER A 18 1.60 23.48 39.20
N SER A 19 0.83 22.39 39.11
CA SER A 19 -0.27 22.21 38.13
C SER A 19 -1.60 21.80 38.76
N CYS A 20 -1.58 21.03 39.84
CA CYS A 20 -2.79 20.44 40.42
C CYS A 20 -2.91 20.60 41.95
N GLY A 21 -1.99 21.32 42.59
CA GLY A 21 -2.02 21.62 44.03
C GLY A 21 -1.77 20.44 44.96
N LYS A 22 -1.71 19.19 44.48
CA LYS A 22 -1.48 18.01 45.33
C LYS A 22 -0.15 18.10 46.08
N ALA A 23 -0.19 17.84 47.38
CA ALA A 23 0.98 17.76 48.25
C ALA A 23 1.94 16.65 47.81
N ILE A 24 3.24 16.91 48.00
CA ILE A 24 4.32 16.00 47.64
C ILE A 24 4.85 15.38 48.93
N VAL A 25 4.46 14.14 49.17
CA VAL A 25 4.93 13.36 50.32
C VAL A 25 6.31 12.80 49.98
N LEU A 26 7.31 13.16 50.79
CA LEU A 26 8.72 12.78 50.62
C LEU A 26 9.14 11.76 51.68
N ASP A 27 8.40 10.65 51.77
CA ASP A 27 8.71 9.56 52.71
C ASP A 27 10.03 8.89 52.28
N ALA A 28 11.10 9.26 52.99
CA ALA A 28 12.46 8.93 52.57
C ALA A 28 12.89 7.49 52.90
N GLU A 29 12.18 6.83 53.82
CA GLU A 29 12.58 5.56 54.46
C GLU A 29 12.20 4.31 53.64
N ASN A 30 11.10 4.33 52.88
CA ASN A 30 10.71 3.23 51.97
C ASN A 30 11.53 3.23 50.65
N ARG A 31 12.85 3.42 50.74
CA ARG A 31 13.76 3.47 49.59
C ARG A 31 14.55 2.17 49.34
N GLU A 32 14.43 1.18 50.22
CA GLU A 32 15.03 -0.13 50.03
C GLU A 32 14.14 -1.07 49.19
N LEU A 33 14.67 -1.44 48.01
CA LEU A 33 14.54 -2.79 47.44
C LEU A 33 13.14 -3.41 47.20
N GLU A 34 12.08 -2.63 46.96
CA GLU A 34 10.92 -3.16 46.23
C GLU A 34 11.23 -3.27 44.72
N SER A 35 11.90 -4.36 44.34
CA SER A 35 12.26 -4.70 42.97
C SER A 35 11.03 -5.17 42.18
N VAL A 36 10.25 -4.19 41.70
CA VAL A 36 9.05 -4.39 40.86
C VAL A 36 9.32 -5.43 39.77
N LYS A 37 8.54 -6.52 39.78
CA LYS A 37 8.77 -7.67 38.90
C LYS A 37 8.60 -7.28 37.44
N PRO A 38 9.35 -7.88 36.49
CA PRO A 38 9.17 -7.60 35.05
C PRO A 38 7.72 -7.78 34.58
N GLU A 39 7.02 -8.78 35.12
CA GLU A 39 5.60 -9.07 34.85
C GLU A 39 4.66 -7.92 35.28
N GLU A 40 5.01 -7.19 36.34
CA GLU A 40 4.25 -6.01 36.78
C GLU A 40 4.53 -4.77 35.91
N LEU A 41 5.75 -4.63 35.39
CA LEU A 41 6.09 -3.58 34.42
C LEU A 41 5.42 -3.85 33.05
N GLU A 42 5.29 -5.13 32.65
CA GLU A 42 4.49 -5.52 31.50
C GLU A 42 2.99 -5.29 31.73
N ALA A 43 2.44 -5.64 32.90
CA ALA A 43 1.05 -5.35 33.24
C ALA A 43 0.77 -3.84 33.22
N ALA A 44 1.65 -3.04 33.84
CA ALA A 44 1.62 -1.58 33.85
C ALA A 44 1.61 -0.99 32.43
N PHE A 45 2.52 -1.42 31.55
CA PHE A 45 2.56 -0.90 30.19
C PHE A 45 1.38 -1.35 29.31
N VAL A 46 0.89 -2.58 29.51
CA VAL A 46 -0.19 -3.13 28.68
C VAL A 46 -1.56 -2.56 29.08
N VAL A 47 -1.75 -2.28 30.39
CA VAL A 47 -3.00 -1.86 31.02
C VAL A 47 -4.13 -2.85 30.67
N ASP A 48 -4.92 -2.55 29.64
CA ASP A 48 -6.05 -3.37 29.22
C ASP A 48 -5.64 -4.75 28.71
N ARG A 49 -6.35 -5.77 29.18
CA ARG A 49 -6.29 -7.16 28.71
C ARG A 49 -4.90 -7.81 28.86
N TYR A 50 -4.09 -7.41 29.84
CA TYR A 50 -2.76 -8.00 30.11
C TYR A 50 -2.74 -9.53 30.06
N HIS A 51 -3.67 -10.22 30.72
CA HIS A 51 -3.75 -11.70 30.71
C HIS A 51 -3.90 -12.31 29.31
N TYR A 52 -4.54 -11.62 28.35
CA TYR A 52 -4.63 -12.07 26.95
C TYR A 52 -3.25 -12.01 26.28
N PHE A 53 -2.57 -10.86 26.39
CA PHE A 53 -1.26 -10.64 25.79
C PHE A 53 -0.21 -11.55 26.42
N HIS A 54 -0.12 -11.60 27.75
CA HIS A 54 0.79 -12.48 28.48
C HIS A 54 0.64 -13.96 28.10
N LYS A 55 -0.59 -14.46 27.90
CA LYS A 55 -0.84 -15.84 27.41
C LYS A 55 -0.30 -16.07 25.99
N LYS A 56 -0.41 -15.07 25.09
CA LYS A 56 0.16 -15.11 23.73
C LYS A 56 1.69 -15.03 23.78
N TRP A 57 2.24 -14.15 24.59
CA TRP A 57 3.68 -13.91 24.74
C TRP A 57 4.42 -15.11 25.32
N ARG A 58 3.89 -15.75 26.38
CA ARG A 58 4.42 -17.03 26.87
C ARG A 58 4.35 -18.16 25.83
N THR A 59 3.47 -18.06 24.83
CA THR A 59 3.42 -19.01 23.70
C THR A 59 4.50 -18.71 22.65
N ILE A 60 4.72 -17.43 22.32
CA ILE A 60 5.84 -16.94 21.48
C ILE A 60 7.17 -17.46 22.05
N GLU A 61 7.41 -17.22 23.34
CA GLU A 61 8.66 -17.55 24.01
C GLU A 61 8.87 -19.05 24.16
N LYS A 62 7.88 -19.79 24.68
CA LYS A 62 7.97 -21.25 24.87
C LYS A 62 8.18 -22.02 23.56
N LYS A 63 7.70 -21.49 22.43
CA LYS A 63 7.85 -22.12 21.11
C LYS A 63 8.95 -21.48 20.24
N ASN A 64 9.65 -20.46 20.74
CA ASN A 64 10.58 -19.62 19.97
C ASN A 64 10.01 -19.20 18.59
N THR A 65 8.78 -18.68 18.57
CA THR A 65 8.05 -18.36 17.33
C THR A 65 7.44 -16.96 17.35
N VAL A 66 7.51 -16.24 16.24
CA VAL A 66 6.85 -14.93 16.10
C VAL A 66 5.35 -15.03 15.76
N PHE A 67 4.86 -16.21 15.37
CA PHE A 67 3.52 -16.38 14.81
C PHE A 67 2.47 -16.66 15.89
N THR A 68 1.70 -15.63 16.28
CA THR A 68 0.50 -15.78 17.12
C THR A 68 -0.60 -14.79 16.71
N VAL A 69 -1.67 -15.32 16.10
CA VAL A 69 -2.84 -14.57 15.56
C VAL A 69 -3.33 -13.45 16.48
N SER A 70 -3.37 -12.23 15.96
CA SER A 70 -3.94 -11.01 16.53
C SER A 70 -5.17 -10.59 15.72
N PHE A 71 -6.37 -11.01 16.17
CA PHE A 71 -7.63 -10.71 15.47
C PHE A 71 -7.84 -9.21 15.18
N PRO A 72 -7.48 -8.24 16.05
CA PRO A 72 -7.56 -6.82 15.71
C PRO A 72 -6.66 -6.42 14.53
N ALA A 73 -5.44 -6.96 14.45
CA ALA A 73 -4.53 -6.68 13.34
C ALA A 73 -5.00 -7.32 12.02
N LEU A 74 -5.74 -8.43 12.08
CA LEU A 74 -6.40 -9.02 10.91
C LEU A 74 -7.53 -8.13 10.37
N LEU A 75 -8.31 -7.52 11.27
CA LEU A 75 -9.55 -6.81 10.92
C LEU A 75 -9.33 -5.33 10.56
N VAL A 76 -8.39 -4.64 11.22
CA VAL A 76 -8.14 -3.21 11.01
C VAL A 76 -6.67 -2.86 10.69
N GLY A 77 -5.85 -3.88 10.40
CA GLY A 77 -4.50 -3.70 9.84
C GLY A 77 -3.62 -2.71 10.62
N PRO A 78 -2.98 -1.73 9.94
CA PRO A 78 -2.13 -0.71 10.58
C PRO A 78 -2.81 0.09 11.70
N LEU A 79 -4.14 0.24 11.67
CA LEU A 79 -4.87 1.02 12.68
C LEU A 79 -4.74 0.41 14.08
N TRP A 80 -4.61 -0.92 14.19
CA TRP A 80 -4.36 -1.57 15.49
C TRP A 80 -2.96 -1.29 16.03
N TYR A 81 -1.96 -1.18 15.15
CA TYR A 81 -0.60 -0.83 15.54
C TYR A 81 -0.55 0.61 16.07
N GLY A 82 -1.21 1.54 15.35
CA GLY A 82 -1.44 2.91 15.81
C GLY A 82 -2.16 2.97 17.16
N TYR A 83 -3.24 2.20 17.32
CA TYR A 83 -4.01 2.09 18.57
C TYR A 83 -3.17 1.63 19.76
N ARG A 84 -2.20 0.72 19.58
CA ARG A 84 -1.25 0.27 20.62
C ARG A 84 0.06 1.07 20.64
N LYS A 85 0.07 2.29 20.11
CA LYS A 85 1.21 3.25 20.12
C LYS A 85 2.47 2.77 19.39
N MET A 86 2.34 1.77 18.50
CA MET A 86 3.44 1.20 17.70
C MET A 86 3.71 2.02 16.42
N TYR A 87 4.00 3.31 16.59
CA TYR A 87 4.09 4.28 15.48
C TYR A 87 5.22 3.97 14.48
N VAL A 88 6.34 3.44 14.95
CA VAL A 88 7.47 3.04 14.08
C VAL A 88 7.09 1.82 13.26
N GLU A 89 6.39 0.86 13.87
CA GLU A 89 5.88 -0.32 13.18
C GLU A 89 4.82 0.05 12.12
N VAL A 90 3.93 1.03 12.39
CA VAL A 90 3.02 1.60 11.37
C VAL A 90 3.80 2.19 10.19
N LEU A 91 4.81 3.03 10.46
CA LEU A 91 5.61 3.66 9.40
C LEU A 91 6.33 2.62 8.53
N ILE A 92 6.88 1.57 9.14
CA ILE A 92 7.51 0.46 8.42
C ILE A 92 6.50 -0.29 7.53
N ILE A 93 5.28 -0.53 8.01
CA ILE A 93 4.22 -1.19 7.21
C ILE A 93 3.82 -0.32 6.02
N VAL A 94 3.67 0.99 6.21
CA VAL A 94 3.29 1.93 5.15
C VAL A 94 4.39 2.10 4.10
N ILE A 95 5.66 2.16 4.51
CA ILE A 95 6.81 2.12 3.59
C ILE A 95 6.88 0.79 2.84
N PHE A 96 6.61 -0.34 3.51
CA PHE A 96 6.57 -1.64 2.85
C PHE A 96 5.48 -1.69 1.78
N TYR A 97 4.26 -1.20 2.06
CA TYR A 97 3.20 -1.15 1.04
C TYR A 97 3.64 -0.36 -0.20
N PHE A 98 4.14 0.87 -0.03
CA PHE A 98 4.57 1.69 -1.16
C PHE A 98 5.69 1.03 -1.98
N LEU A 99 6.68 0.41 -1.32
CA LEU A 99 7.77 -0.30 -2.01
C LEU A 99 7.31 -1.61 -2.66
N PHE A 100 6.27 -2.26 -2.13
CA PHE A 100 5.70 -3.47 -2.69
C PHE A 100 4.84 -3.18 -3.93
N ASP A 101 3.98 -2.16 -3.86
CA ASP A 101 3.23 -1.64 -5.02
C ASP A 101 4.20 -1.20 -6.13
N LEU A 102 5.23 -0.40 -5.80
CA LEU A 102 6.24 0.06 -6.75
C LEU A 102 7.01 -1.12 -7.39
N ALA A 103 7.33 -2.16 -6.61
CA ALA A 103 7.97 -3.37 -7.15
C ALA A 103 7.03 -4.18 -8.05
N LEU A 104 5.73 -4.26 -7.73
CA LEU A 104 4.73 -4.92 -8.57
C LEU A 104 4.51 -4.16 -9.89
N TYR A 105 4.48 -2.82 -9.85
CA TYR A 105 4.44 -1.98 -11.04
C TYR A 105 5.71 -2.14 -11.91
N ALA A 106 6.89 -2.07 -11.30
CA ALA A 106 8.17 -2.27 -12.01
C ALA A 106 8.37 -3.70 -12.58
N LEU A 107 7.54 -4.66 -12.15
CA LEU A 107 7.47 -6.03 -12.68
C LEU A 107 6.27 -6.27 -13.61
N GLY A 108 5.50 -5.23 -13.95
CA GLY A 108 4.34 -5.31 -14.85
C GLY A 108 3.10 -5.97 -14.25
N PHE A 109 3.04 -6.24 -12.95
CA PHE A 109 1.84 -6.81 -12.29
C PHE A 109 0.76 -5.76 -11.97
N LEU A 110 1.14 -4.48 -11.92
CA LEU A 110 0.26 -3.30 -11.88
C LEU A 110 0.52 -2.46 -13.14
N GLY A 111 -0.49 -1.77 -13.66
CA GLY A 111 -0.33 -0.87 -14.81
C GLY A 111 -0.01 -1.56 -16.14
N SER A 112 -0.37 -2.83 -16.30
CA SER A 112 -0.36 -3.53 -17.58
C SER A 112 -1.71 -4.21 -17.82
N GLU A 113 -2.05 -4.48 -19.07
CA GLU A 113 -3.40 -4.93 -19.43
C GLU A 113 -3.68 -6.38 -18.98
N GLY A 114 -2.67 -7.25 -19.10
CA GLY A 114 -2.64 -8.58 -18.49
C GLY A 114 -2.30 -8.57 -16.99
N GLY A 115 -2.15 -7.39 -16.36
CA GLY A 115 -1.74 -7.23 -14.98
C GLY A 115 -2.71 -7.91 -14.00
N LEU A 116 -2.24 -8.95 -13.31
CA LEU A 116 -3.07 -9.81 -12.46
C LEU A 116 -3.81 -9.07 -11.33
N LEU A 117 -3.42 -7.82 -11.03
CA LEU A 117 -4.04 -6.93 -10.05
C LEU A 117 -5.09 -5.97 -10.62
N ARG A 118 -5.18 -5.75 -11.96
CA ARG A 118 -6.15 -4.84 -12.61
C ARG A 118 -7.61 -5.21 -12.28
N ASN A 119 -7.86 -6.51 -12.09
CA ASN A 119 -9.16 -7.05 -11.69
C ASN A 119 -9.40 -6.95 -10.17
N PRO A 120 -10.65 -6.69 -9.69
CA PRO A 120 -10.97 -6.64 -8.26
C PRO A 120 -10.64 -7.94 -7.49
N GLN A 121 -10.72 -9.08 -8.19
CA GLN A 121 -10.32 -10.40 -7.67
C GLN A 121 -8.80 -10.45 -7.43
N GLY A 122 -8.01 -9.80 -8.29
CA GLY A 122 -6.57 -9.62 -8.18
C GLY A 122 -6.19 -8.84 -6.92
N HIS A 123 -6.68 -7.61 -6.75
CA HIS A 123 -6.44 -6.84 -5.52
C HIS A 123 -6.77 -7.64 -4.26
N THR A 124 -7.89 -8.36 -4.26
CA THR A 124 -8.32 -9.23 -3.14
C THR A 124 -7.29 -10.32 -2.81
N LEU A 125 -6.65 -10.90 -3.84
CA LEU A 125 -5.66 -11.97 -3.70
C LEU A 125 -4.38 -11.53 -2.97
N PHE A 126 -4.01 -10.26 -3.01
CA PHE A 126 -2.78 -9.74 -2.39
C PHE A 126 -3.00 -9.07 -1.02
N PHE A 127 -4.09 -8.33 -0.83
CA PHE A 127 -4.39 -7.69 0.47
C PHE A 127 -4.72 -8.71 1.58
N ILE A 128 -5.30 -9.87 1.24
CA ILE A 128 -5.62 -10.92 2.22
C ILE A 128 -4.35 -11.56 2.82
N PRO A 129 -3.38 -12.08 2.05
CA PRO A 129 -2.11 -12.58 2.58
C PRO A 129 -1.37 -11.59 3.47
N PHE A 130 -1.34 -10.30 3.11
CA PHE A 130 -0.67 -9.30 3.94
C PHE A 130 -1.41 -9.05 5.27
N SER A 131 -2.75 -8.99 5.24
CA SER A 131 -3.56 -8.87 6.46
C SER A 131 -3.41 -10.08 7.39
N ILE A 132 -3.26 -11.28 6.81
CA ILE A 132 -2.92 -12.51 7.54
C ILE A 132 -1.49 -12.42 8.13
N LEU A 133 -0.51 -11.91 7.38
CA LEU A 133 0.85 -11.72 7.87
C LEU A 133 0.91 -10.76 9.06
N LEU A 134 0.28 -9.58 8.97
CA LEU A 134 0.13 -8.64 10.08
C LEU A 134 -0.53 -9.30 11.30
N SER A 135 -1.62 -10.02 11.08
CA SER A 135 -2.31 -10.79 12.14
C SER A 135 -1.39 -11.78 12.83
N LEU A 136 -0.58 -12.53 12.08
CA LEU A 136 0.32 -13.54 12.64
C LEU A 136 1.47 -12.91 13.44
N VAL A 137 2.08 -11.81 12.98
CA VAL A 137 3.24 -11.20 13.65
C VAL A 137 2.88 -10.13 14.69
N GLY A 138 1.66 -9.58 14.68
CA GLY A 138 1.27 -8.40 15.46
C GLY A 138 1.45 -8.54 16.97
N ASN A 139 1.16 -9.72 17.56
CA ASN A 139 1.40 -9.96 18.99
C ASN A 139 2.90 -10.01 19.34
N ALA A 140 3.76 -10.49 18.43
CA ALA A 140 5.20 -10.53 18.62
C ALA A 140 5.85 -9.15 18.39
N ALA A 141 5.33 -8.36 17.44
CA ALA A 141 5.67 -6.94 17.32
C ALA A 141 5.33 -6.18 18.61
N TYR A 142 4.14 -6.39 19.18
CA TYR A 142 3.74 -5.72 20.42
C TYR A 142 4.52 -6.19 21.66
N LEU A 143 4.93 -7.46 21.73
CA LEU A 143 5.89 -7.95 22.75
C LEU A 143 7.24 -7.23 22.63
N LYS A 144 7.79 -7.17 21.41
CA LYS A 144 9.07 -6.52 21.12
C LYS A 144 9.03 -5.02 21.43
N HIS A 145 7.93 -4.35 21.09
CA HIS A 145 7.68 -2.96 21.45
C HIS A 145 7.61 -2.78 22.98
N THR A 146 6.79 -3.58 23.67
CA THR A 146 6.63 -3.54 25.14
C THR A 146 7.98 -3.70 25.85
N LYS A 147 8.75 -4.74 25.53
CA LYS A 147 10.05 -4.99 26.16
C LYS A 147 11.07 -3.88 25.85
N ARG A 148 11.10 -3.34 24.63
CA ARG A 148 11.93 -2.17 24.29
C ARG A 148 11.55 -0.92 25.10
N THR A 149 10.27 -0.67 25.32
CA THR A 149 9.82 0.49 26.11
C THR A 149 10.12 0.32 27.59
N ILE A 150 9.85 -0.85 28.17
CA ILE A 150 10.21 -1.16 29.56
C ILE A 150 11.73 -1.06 29.77
N GLN A 151 12.54 -1.60 28.86
CA GLN A 151 14.01 -1.52 28.95
C GLN A 151 14.52 -0.06 28.93
N LYS A 152 13.92 0.82 28.12
CA LYS A 152 14.26 2.26 28.14
C LYS A 152 13.92 2.92 29.48
N VAL A 153 12.80 2.54 30.10
CA VAL A 153 12.36 3.07 31.39
C VAL A 153 13.19 2.49 32.54
N SER A 154 13.58 1.22 32.50
CA SER A 154 14.43 0.59 33.53
C SER A 154 15.87 1.11 33.54
N LEU A 155 16.32 1.76 32.46
CA LEU A 155 17.59 2.48 32.39
C LEU A 155 17.49 3.93 32.91
N SER A 156 16.30 4.40 33.31
CA SER A 156 16.12 5.73 33.90
C SER A 156 16.50 5.74 35.39
N PRO A 157 16.95 6.89 35.96
CA PRO A 157 17.38 6.98 37.36
C PRO A 157 16.20 6.99 38.37
N TYR A 158 14.97 6.71 37.93
CA TYR A 158 13.78 6.75 38.79
C TYR A 158 13.55 5.41 39.49
N PRO A 159 13.08 5.39 40.76
CA PRO A 159 12.69 4.16 41.47
C PRO A 159 11.64 3.33 40.72
N GLY A 160 11.65 2.00 40.91
CA GLY A 160 10.77 1.06 40.19
C GLY A 160 9.28 1.39 40.28
N VAL A 161 8.80 1.91 41.42
CA VAL A 161 7.41 2.38 41.58
C VAL A 161 7.09 3.58 40.66
N GLN A 162 8.03 4.51 40.48
CA GLN A 162 7.87 5.64 39.54
C GLN A 162 7.94 5.18 38.08
N GLN A 163 8.79 4.18 37.78
CA GLN A 163 8.83 3.53 36.47
C GLN A 163 7.49 2.87 36.12
N LYS A 164 6.90 2.14 37.08
CA LYS A 164 5.58 1.49 36.95
C LYS A 164 4.47 2.52 36.66
N ILE A 165 4.39 3.60 37.45
CA ILE A 165 3.42 4.69 37.26
C ILE A 165 3.59 5.36 35.89
N TRP A 166 4.84 5.57 35.43
CA TRP A 166 5.10 6.13 34.10
C TRP A 166 4.61 5.20 32.99
N LEU A 167 4.83 3.89 33.11
CA LEU A 167 4.37 2.89 32.15
C LEU A 167 2.84 2.79 32.10
N GLU A 168 2.15 2.87 33.24
CA GLU A 168 0.68 2.94 33.31
C GLU A 168 0.12 4.19 32.59
N GLN A 169 0.77 5.34 32.75
CA GLN A 169 0.33 6.60 32.12
C GLN A 169 0.65 6.67 30.62
N ASN A 170 1.77 6.08 30.18
CA ASN A 170 2.25 6.21 28.80
C ASN A 170 1.93 4.99 27.92
N GLY A 171 1.62 3.84 28.51
CA GLY A 171 1.24 2.59 27.84
C GLY A 171 -0.23 2.54 27.40
N GLY A 172 -0.86 1.37 27.46
CA GLY A 172 -2.27 1.20 27.11
C GLY A 172 -2.57 1.42 25.62
N THR A 173 -3.39 2.44 25.31
CA THR A 173 -3.96 2.67 23.97
C THR A 173 -3.96 4.15 23.58
N SER A 174 -4.21 4.46 22.30
CA SER A 174 -4.23 5.84 21.77
C SER A 174 -5.18 5.99 20.57
N TRP A 175 -6.20 6.85 20.70
CA TRP A 175 -7.07 7.20 19.56
C TRP A 175 -6.39 8.18 18.58
N LEU A 176 -5.53 9.08 19.09
CA LEU A 176 -4.62 9.86 18.25
C LEU A 176 -3.66 8.96 17.44
N GLY A 177 -3.31 7.79 17.97
CA GLY A 177 -2.54 6.77 17.28
C GLY A 177 -3.29 6.12 16.11
N VAL A 178 -4.61 5.97 16.23
CA VAL A 178 -5.48 5.53 15.11
C VAL A 178 -5.52 6.61 14.03
N VAL A 179 -5.69 7.89 14.41
CA VAL A 179 -5.66 9.02 13.47
C VAL A 179 -4.31 9.11 12.75
N TYR A 180 -3.19 8.93 13.44
CA TYR A 180 -1.85 8.88 12.85
C TYR A 180 -1.71 7.72 11.83
N ALA A 181 -2.15 6.52 12.19
CA ALA A 181 -2.09 5.36 11.28
C ALA A 181 -3.02 5.51 10.07
N PHE A 182 -4.21 6.11 10.25
CA PHE A 182 -5.11 6.46 9.16
C PHE A 182 -4.47 7.50 8.23
N ALA A 183 -3.90 8.59 8.77
CA ALA A 183 -3.27 9.64 7.99
C ALA A 183 -2.08 9.12 7.17
N LEU A 184 -1.21 8.27 7.73
CA LEU A 184 -0.13 7.64 6.97
C LEU A 184 -0.64 6.68 5.88
N THR A 185 -1.69 5.90 6.17
CA THR A 185 -2.29 5.00 5.17
C THR A 185 -2.95 5.80 4.04
N PHE A 186 -3.62 6.91 4.36
CA PHE A 186 -4.21 7.82 3.36
C PHE A 186 -3.15 8.49 2.49
N VAL A 187 -2.06 9.00 3.09
CA VAL A 187 -0.92 9.57 2.34
C VAL A 187 -0.30 8.51 1.42
N TYR A 188 -0.15 7.26 1.87
CA TYR A 188 0.30 6.17 1.00
C TYR A 188 -0.67 5.92 -0.17
N GLY A 189 -1.99 5.89 0.07
CA GLY A 189 -2.98 5.71 -1.00
C GLY A 189 -2.91 6.82 -2.06
N VAL A 190 -2.78 8.08 -1.62
CA VAL A 190 -2.58 9.24 -2.52
C VAL A 190 -1.24 9.14 -3.27
N MET A 191 -0.15 8.74 -2.60
CA MET A 191 1.16 8.58 -3.24
C MET A 191 1.18 7.41 -4.23
N SER A 192 0.52 6.28 -3.93
CA SER A 192 0.41 5.14 -4.83
C SER A 192 -0.34 5.57 -6.11
N ALA A 193 -1.50 6.24 -5.96
CA ALA A 193 -2.29 6.76 -7.09
C ALA A 193 -1.62 7.91 -7.89
N LEU A 194 -0.62 8.61 -7.34
CA LEU A 194 0.13 9.67 -8.04
C LEU A 194 1.40 9.16 -8.74
N PHE A 195 1.97 8.03 -8.31
CA PHE A 195 3.25 7.52 -8.80
C PHE A 195 3.12 6.22 -9.61
N ILE A 196 1.98 5.54 -9.53
CA ILE A 196 1.64 4.38 -10.35
C ILE A 196 0.53 4.83 -11.32
N PRO A 197 0.79 4.97 -12.63
CA PRO A 197 -0.26 5.28 -13.59
C PRO A 197 -1.29 4.14 -13.62
N VAL A 198 -2.56 4.51 -13.51
CA VAL A 198 -3.73 3.61 -13.62
C VAL A 198 -4.63 4.04 -14.79
N HIS A 199 -4.09 4.87 -15.69
CA HIS A 199 -4.81 5.56 -16.74
C HIS A 199 -4.42 4.99 -18.10
N ASP A 200 -4.96 3.80 -18.39
CA ASP A 200 -4.95 3.21 -19.74
C ASP A 200 -6.29 3.51 -20.45
N GLU A 201 -6.97 4.64 -20.15
CA GLU A 201 -8.32 4.87 -20.65
C GLU A 201 -8.34 5.00 -22.17
N ALA A 202 -7.38 5.74 -22.74
CA ALA A 202 -7.20 5.85 -24.18
C ALA A 202 -6.87 4.50 -24.83
N ILE A 203 -5.92 3.76 -24.24
CA ILE A 203 -5.49 2.45 -24.76
C ILE A 203 -6.64 1.45 -24.74
N ARG A 204 -7.36 1.34 -23.61
CA ARG A 204 -8.54 0.47 -23.49
C ARG A 204 -9.63 0.87 -24.47
N LEU A 205 -9.90 2.17 -24.64
CA LEU A 205 -10.90 2.66 -25.59
C LEU A 205 -10.56 2.26 -27.03
N VAL A 206 -9.28 2.29 -27.41
CA VAL A 206 -8.82 1.77 -28.71
C VAL A 206 -9.01 0.26 -28.78
N LYS A 207 -8.51 -0.51 -27.80
CA LYS A 207 -8.49 -1.99 -27.88
C LYS A 207 -9.85 -2.65 -27.70
N GLU A 208 -10.74 -2.11 -26.87
CA GLU A 208 -12.16 -2.50 -26.76
C GLU A 208 -13.02 -1.88 -27.88
N GLY A 209 -12.45 -0.99 -28.69
CA GLY A 209 -13.09 -0.36 -29.84
C GLY A 209 -13.16 -1.26 -31.07
N TYR A 210 -13.91 -0.80 -32.08
CA TYR A 210 -14.16 -1.50 -33.34
C TYR A 210 -14.01 -0.52 -34.50
N PHE A 211 -13.51 -0.99 -35.64
CA PHE A 211 -13.68 -0.29 -36.91
C PHE A 211 -15.11 -0.49 -37.42
N TYR A 212 -15.64 0.48 -38.17
CA TYR A 212 -17.01 0.40 -38.71
C TYR A 212 -17.15 -0.74 -39.73
N GLU A 213 -16.07 -1.01 -40.45
CA GLU A 213 -15.90 -2.06 -41.46
C GLU A 213 -15.74 -3.45 -40.83
N TYR A 214 -15.21 -3.53 -39.59
CA TYR A 214 -14.90 -4.77 -38.88
C TYR A 214 -15.60 -4.83 -37.50
N PRO A 215 -16.95 -4.81 -37.43
CA PRO A 215 -17.71 -4.63 -36.19
C PRO A 215 -17.85 -5.90 -35.32
N THR A 216 -17.21 -7.01 -35.70
CA THR A 216 -17.36 -8.34 -35.07
C THR A 216 -16.19 -8.75 -34.18
N GLN A 217 -15.05 -8.06 -34.27
CA GLN A 217 -13.82 -8.32 -33.54
C GLN A 217 -13.24 -6.98 -33.09
N SER A 218 -12.82 -6.88 -31.83
CA SER A 218 -12.26 -5.63 -31.34
C SER A 218 -10.86 -5.37 -31.91
N ILE A 219 -10.43 -4.10 -31.94
CA ILE A 219 -9.11 -3.71 -32.47
C ILE A 219 -7.99 -4.40 -31.67
N GLY A 220 -8.19 -4.60 -30.36
CA GLY A 220 -7.29 -5.38 -29.51
C GLY A 220 -7.14 -6.82 -30.00
N GLU A 221 -8.27 -7.53 -30.15
CA GLU A 221 -8.31 -8.94 -30.55
C GLU A 221 -7.77 -9.19 -31.96
N GLY A 222 -8.00 -8.28 -32.92
CA GLY A 222 -7.43 -8.38 -34.27
C GLY A 222 -5.91 -8.21 -34.26
N PHE A 223 -5.42 -7.18 -33.58
CA PHE A 223 -3.99 -6.86 -33.59
C PHE A 223 -3.18 -7.88 -32.78
N GLU A 224 -3.71 -8.41 -31.68
CA GLU A 224 -3.04 -9.46 -30.88
C GLU A 224 -3.13 -10.86 -31.50
N ALA A 225 -4.01 -11.07 -32.49
CA ALA A 225 -4.05 -12.30 -33.30
C ALA A 225 -3.01 -12.28 -34.44
N TYR A 226 -2.84 -11.14 -35.11
CA TYR A 226 -1.96 -11.00 -36.29
C TYR A 226 -0.50 -10.65 -35.94
N PHE A 227 -0.27 -9.83 -34.90
CA PHE A 227 1.07 -9.36 -34.54
C PHE A 227 1.68 -10.10 -33.34
N THR A 228 2.99 -10.22 -33.35
CA THR A 228 3.80 -10.72 -32.22
C THR A 228 4.59 -9.59 -31.55
N VAL A 229 5.00 -9.81 -30.29
CA VAL A 229 5.79 -8.84 -29.50
C VAL A 229 5.12 -7.46 -29.43
N THR A 230 3.81 -7.44 -29.21
CA THR A 230 2.99 -6.22 -29.24
C THR A 230 3.19 -5.33 -28.01
N ASN A 231 3.18 -4.01 -28.22
CA ASN A 231 3.13 -3.00 -27.16
C ASN A 231 1.95 -2.02 -27.38
N TRP A 232 1.55 -1.31 -26.33
CA TRP A 232 0.64 -0.16 -26.41
C TRP A 232 1.17 0.97 -25.53
N GLU A 233 1.16 2.21 -26.01
CA GLU A 233 1.51 3.38 -25.22
C GLU A 233 0.59 4.58 -25.53
N GLU A 234 0.17 5.31 -24.50
CA GLU A 234 -0.52 6.60 -24.63
C GLU A 234 0.52 7.72 -24.74
N PHE A 235 0.34 8.65 -25.67
CA PHE A 235 1.22 9.80 -25.84
C PHE A 235 0.45 11.07 -26.25
N PRO A 236 0.93 12.27 -25.89
CA PRO A 236 0.24 13.51 -26.21
C PRO A 236 0.36 13.86 -27.70
N GLY A 237 -0.78 14.00 -28.38
CA GLY A 237 -0.84 14.52 -29.74
C GLY A 237 -0.79 16.05 -29.83
N GLU A 238 -0.89 16.58 -31.03
CA GLU A 238 -1.01 18.02 -31.23
C GLU A 238 -2.37 18.54 -30.74
N GLY A 239 -2.37 19.53 -29.85
CA GLY A 239 -3.57 20.24 -29.42
C GLY A 239 -4.28 19.62 -28.21
N ARG A 240 -5.38 18.91 -28.45
CA ARG A 240 -6.22 18.27 -27.40
C ARG A 240 -6.42 16.77 -27.64
N ASN A 241 -5.81 16.22 -28.67
CA ASN A 241 -6.12 14.87 -29.13
C ASN A 241 -5.23 13.88 -28.37
N GLU A 242 -5.85 12.91 -27.74
CA GLU A 242 -5.18 11.77 -27.12
C GLU A 242 -4.78 10.80 -28.24
N LEU A 243 -3.50 10.38 -28.25
CA LEU A 243 -2.99 9.42 -29.21
C LEU A 243 -2.56 8.14 -28.50
N VAL A 244 -2.86 7.00 -29.11
CA VAL A 244 -2.39 5.68 -28.69
C VAL A 244 -1.53 5.10 -29.79
N ARG A 245 -0.30 4.73 -29.45
CA ARG A 245 0.60 4.02 -30.36
C ARG A 245 0.54 2.53 -30.07
N PHE A 246 0.21 1.76 -31.11
CA PHE A 246 0.52 0.35 -31.21
C PHE A 246 1.92 0.17 -31.80
N THR A 247 2.69 -0.79 -31.29
CA THR A 247 3.76 -1.42 -32.06
C THR A 247 3.66 -2.93 -32.00
N GLY A 248 4.14 -3.63 -33.04
CA GLY A 248 4.19 -5.08 -33.12
C GLY A 248 4.94 -5.56 -34.36
N VAL A 249 5.32 -6.84 -34.38
CA VAL A 249 6.03 -7.48 -35.50
C VAL A 249 5.09 -8.46 -36.19
N ALA A 250 4.86 -8.28 -37.49
CA ALA A 250 3.95 -9.12 -38.26
C ALA A 250 4.42 -10.59 -38.27
N ALA A 251 3.49 -11.54 -38.06
CA ALA A 251 3.84 -12.95 -37.88
C ALA A 251 4.30 -13.65 -39.17
N GLU A 252 3.73 -13.28 -40.33
CA GLU A 252 3.92 -13.99 -41.60
C GLU A 252 4.47 -13.14 -42.76
N ALA A 253 4.77 -11.85 -42.52
CA ALA A 253 5.30 -10.95 -43.55
C ALA A 253 6.80 -11.19 -43.83
N ASP A 254 7.18 -11.25 -45.11
CA ASP A 254 8.57 -11.22 -45.59
C ASP A 254 8.82 -9.89 -46.35
N PRO A 255 9.68 -8.98 -45.85
CA PRO A 255 10.47 -9.09 -44.62
C PRO A 255 9.65 -8.84 -43.34
N MET A 256 10.16 -9.33 -42.21
CA MET A 256 9.56 -9.18 -40.88
C MET A 256 9.61 -7.73 -40.38
N GLY A 257 8.64 -6.91 -40.78
CA GLY A 257 8.60 -5.50 -40.41
C GLY A 257 8.16 -5.23 -38.96
N GLU A 258 8.84 -4.30 -38.29
CA GLU A 258 8.24 -3.57 -37.16
C GLU A 258 7.15 -2.64 -37.69
N VAL A 259 5.91 -2.85 -37.24
CA VAL A 259 4.74 -2.04 -37.61
C VAL A 259 4.37 -1.15 -36.43
N MET A 260 4.21 0.14 -36.71
CA MET A 260 3.78 1.16 -35.76
C MET A 260 2.50 1.82 -36.28
N ILE A 261 1.44 1.82 -35.47
CA ILE A 261 0.14 2.39 -35.84
C ILE A 261 -0.30 3.36 -34.75
N GLU A 262 -0.65 4.59 -35.15
CA GLU A 262 -1.06 5.65 -34.23
C GLU A 262 -2.55 5.92 -34.39
N PHE A 263 -3.30 5.66 -33.32
CA PHE A 263 -4.73 5.90 -33.22
C PHE A 263 -4.98 7.28 -32.61
N MET A 264 -5.92 8.03 -33.18
CA MET A 264 -6.39 9.31 -32.66
C MET A 264 -7.80 9.15 -32.10
N ILE A 265 -8.00 9.66 -30.88
CA ILE A 265 -9.28 9.63 -30.19
C ILE A 265 -9.88 11.04 -30.24
N ASP A 266 -10.94 11.24 -31.05
CA ASP A 266 -11.69 12.50 -31.00
C ASP A 266 -12.87 12.41 -30.03
N ARG A 267 -12.73 13.11 -28.90
CA ARG A 267 -13.76 13.27 -27.86
C ARG A 267 -14.64 14.52 -28.04
N ASN A 268 -14.51 15.27 -29.14
CA ASN A 268 -15.27 16.52 -29.38
C ASN A 268 -16.61 16.31 -30.11
N VAL A 269 -16.94 15.07 -30.51
CA VAL A 269 -18.19 14.72 -31.20
C VAL A 269 -19.35 14.66 -30.20
N LEU A 270 -20.56 14.99 -30.66
CA LEU A 270 -21.79 15.12 -29.85
C LEU A 270 -22.55 13.80 -29.66
N ASP A 271 -21.97 12.68 -30.10
CA ASP A 271 -22.54 11.33 -30.02
C ASP A 271 -21.93 10.56 -28.82
N ASP A 272 -22.67 9.57 -28.27
CA ASP A 272 -22.27 8.81 -27.06
C ASP A 272 -21.04 7.89 -27.26
N HIS A 273 -20.38 7.94 -28.42
CA HIS A 273 -19.21 7.14 -28.78
C HIS A 273 -18.11 8.04 -29.39
N PRO A 274 -16.88 8.05 -28.84
CA PRO A 274 -15.76 8.80 -29.42
C PRO A 274 -15.31 8.15 -30.73
N ILE A 275 -14.85 8.96 -31.68
CA ILE A 275 -14.35 8.45 -32.97
C ILE A 275 -12.90 8.00 -32.80
N LEU A 276 -12.61 6.81 -33.31
CA LEU A 276 -11.28 6.20 -33.40
C LEU A 276 -10.81 6.24 -34.85
N GLU A 277 -9.78 7.03 -35.16
CA GLU A 277 -9.19 7.12 -36.50
C GLU A 277 -7.72 6.69 -36.49
N ILE A 278 -7.24 6.09 -37.58
CA ILE A 278 -5.79 5.90 -37.77
C ILE A 278 -5.17 7.24 -38.22
N HIS A 279 -4.42 7.84 -37.31
CA HIS A 279 -3.66 9.06 -37.54
C HIS A 279 -2.53 8.80 -38.55
N SER A 280 -1.65 7.85 -38.21
CA SER A 280 -0.48 7.46 -39.00
C SER A 280 -0.23 5.95 -38.91
N MET A 281 0.52 5.42 -39.86
CA MET A 281 1.05 4.07 -39.87
C MET A 281 2.48 4.11 -40.44
N MET A 282 3.37 3.30 -39.89
CA MET A 282 4.74 3.10 -40.36
C MET A 282 5.08 1.60 -40.37
N ILE A 283 5.89 1.18 -41.35
CA ILE A 283 6.48 -0.16 -41.45
C ILE A 283 7.98 0.04 -41.67
N GLU A 284 8.83 -0.61 -40.86
CA GLU A 284 10.30 -0.44 -40.89
C GLU A 284 10.75 1.04 -40.75
N GLY A 285 9.91 1.88 -40.13
CA GLY A 285 10.14 3.32 -39.98
C GLY A 285 9.80 4.19 -41.20
N GLU A 286 9.31 3.62 -42.31
CA GLU A 286 8.77 4.38 -43.44
C GLU A 286 7.25 4.58 -43.30
N HIS A 287 6.76 5.80 -43.58
CA HIS A 287 5.33 6.11 -43.51
C HIS A 287 4.53 5.43 -44.62
N VAL A 288 3.49 4.70 -44.24
CA VAL A 288 2.55 4.05 -45.16
C VAL A 288 1.57 5.10 -45.72
N PRO A 289 1.28 5.10 -47.04
CA PRO A 289 0.22 5.95 -47.62
C PRO A 289 -1.17 5.59 -47.09
N LYS A 290 -2.04 6.58 -46.83
CA LYS A 290 -3.38 6.35 -46.26
C LYS A 290 -4.26 5.44 -47.12
N ASP A 291 -4.10 5.49 -48.44
CA ASP A 291 -4.76 4.62 -49.42
C ASP A 291 -4.27 3.16 -49.39
N THR A 292 -3.28 2.83 -48.56
CA THR A 292 -2.81 1.46 -48.29
C THR A 292 -3.30 0.93 -46.92
N PHE A 293 -3.91 1.76 -46.07
CA PHE A 293 -4.34 1.35 -44.72
C PHE A 293 -5.41 0.26 -44.78
N ASP A 294 -6.42 0.44 -45.64
CA ASP A 294 -7.56 -0.47 -45.78
C ASP A 294 -7.13 -1.91 -46.11
N TYR A 295 -6.10 -2.08 -46.96
CA TYR A 295 -5.53 -3.38 -47.33
C TYR A 295 -4.85 -4.08 -46.14
N ILE A 296 -4.14 -3.31 -45.31
CA ILE A 296 -3.44 -3.84 -44.12
C ILE A 296 -4.46 -4.21 -43.04
N LEU A 297 -5.53 -3.44 -42.88
CA LEU A 297 -6.66 -3.80 -42.01
C LEU A 297 -7.40 -5.04 -42.53
N GLU A 298 -7.61 -5.15 -43.84
CA GLU A 298 -8.20 -6.35 -44.46
C GLU A 298 -7.38 -7.60 -44.15
N GLU A 299 -6.04 -7.52 -44.22
CA GLU A 299 -5.16 -8.63 -43.86
C GLU A 299 -5.23 -8.98 -42.36
N ILE A 300 -5.20 -7.98 -41.48
CA ILE A 300 -5.29 -8.18 -40.01
C ILE A 300 -6.61 -8.87 -39.62
N PHE A 301 -7.76 -8.38 -40.09
CA PHE A 301 -9.05 -8.88 -39.62
C PHE A 301 -9.55 -10.11 -40.39
N ASN A 302 -9.35 -10.21 -41.72
CA ASN A 302 -9.83 -11.37 -42.48
C ASN A 302 -8.95 -12.62 -42.27
N SER A 303 -7.69 -12.48 -41.88
CA SER A 303 -6.84 -13.64 -41.53
C SER A 303 -7.49 -14.48 -40.42
N THR A 304 -8.14 -13.84 -39.45
CA THR A 304 -8.87 -14.49 -38.34
C THR A 304 -10.15 -15.24 -38.74
N GLU A 305 -10.72 -15.06 -39.94
CA GLU A 305 -11.87 -15.87 -40.38
C GLU A 305 -11.50 -17.33 -40.73
N THR A 306 -10.21 -17.68 -40.74
CA THR A 306 -9.72 -18.96 -41.30
C THR A 306 -9.25 -20.02 -40.29
N MET A 307 -9.48 -19.83 -38.97
CA MET A 307 -9.12 -20.77 -37.90
C MET A 307 -10.33 -21.40 -37.18
#